data_AF-A0A4Q8JX76-F1
#
_entry.id   AF-A0A4Q8JX76-F1
#
_cell.length_a   1.000
_cell.length_b   1.000
_cell.length_c   1.000
_cell.angle_alpha   90.00
_cell.angle_beta   90.00
_cell.angle_gamma   90.00
#
_symmetry.space_group_name_H-M   'P 1'
#
loop_
_entity.id
_entity.type
_entity.pdbx_description
1 polymer ?
#
loop_
_entity_poly.entity_id
_entity_poly.type
_entity_poly.pdbx_seq_one_letter_code
_entity_poly.pdbx_strand_id
1 'polypeptide(L)'
;MITGAAQMDGAILVVSGADGPMPQTKEHILLAKQVGVPNIVVFLNKEDQVDDKELLELVELEVRETLDKYEFPGDEIPIVSGSALLALEALIQNPKTQRGENEWVDKILDLMDKVDSYIPTPQRETDKPFLLAVEDVLSITGRGTVATGRVERGVLKVGENVEVVGLKDTKTAVVTGLEMFKKTLDETMAGDNVGVLLRGVQKKEIERGMVLAKPGTITPHTKFESQVYILTKEEGGRHSAFLVGYQPQFYVRTTDVTGKVTDFSHIQMRNPSSVAEENSNKMAMPGDRISMVVNN
;
A
#
# COMPACT_ATOMS: atom_id res chain seq x y z
N MET A 1 5.05 1.65 -5.67
CA MET A 1 4.13 0.52 -5.43
C MET A 1 3.78 0.42 -3.96
N ILE A 2 4.74 0.16 -3.06
CA ILE A 2 4.51 0.01 -1.60
C ILE A 2 3.72 1.17 -0.98
N THR A 3 4.10 2.42 -1.23
CA THR A 3 3.39 3.60 -0.68
C THR A 3 1.96 3.73 -1.17
N GLY A 4 1.66 3.33 -2.41
CA GLY A 4 0.29 3.33 -2.93
C GLY A 4 -0.52 2.16 -2.37
N ALA A 5 0.05 0.95 -2.35
CA ALA A 5 -0.61 -0.25 -1.88
C ALA A 5 -0.96 -0.20 -0.38
N ALA A 6 -0.12 0.42 0.45
CA ALA A 6 -0.39 0.63 1.88
C ALA A 6 -1.63 1.49 2.16
N GLN A 7 -2.16 2.17 1.14
CA GLN A 7 -3.34 3.00 1.24
C GLN A 7 -4.54 2.39 0.52
N MET A 8 -4.46 1.17 -0.03
CA MET A 8 -5.53 0.58 -0.84
C MET A 8 -6.46 -0.29 0.01
N ASP A 9 -7.76 -0.07 -0.12
CA ASP A 9 -8.80 -0.92 0.51
C ASP A 9 -9.05 -2.22 -0.27
N GLY A 10 -8.51 -2.28 -1.49
CA GLY A 10 -8.42 -3.46 -2.32
C GLY A 10 -7.61 -3.16 -3.57
N ALA A 11 -7.13 -4.20 -4.25
CA ALA A 11 -6.26 -4.05 -5.42
C ALA A 11 -6.78 -4.86 -6.62
N ILE A 12 -6.54 -4.34 -7.82
CA ILE A 12 -6.69 -5.10 -9.07
C ILE A 12 -5.32 -5.66 -9.45
N LEU A 13 -5.17 -6.99 -9.39
CA LEU A 13 -3.96 -7.68 -9.83
C LEU A 13 -4.07 -7.98 -11.33
N VAL A 14 -3.27 -7.29 -12.14
CA VAL A 14 -3.22 -7.52 -13.58
C VAL A 14 -2.15 -8.56 -13.90
N VAL A 15 -2.55 -9.65 -14.55
CA VAL A 15 -1.65 -10.72 -15.02
C VAL A 15 -1.86 -10.89 -16.52
N SER A 16 -0.80 -11.20 -17.27
CA SER A 16 -0.92 -11.49 -18.70
C SER A 16 -1.45 -12.92 -18.88
N GLY A 17 -2.57 -13.08 -19.59
CA GLY A 17 -3.12 -14.38 -19.95
C GLY A 17 -2.21 -15.19 -20.88
N ALA A 18 -1.27 -14.53 -21.58
CA ALA A 18 -0.29 -15.19 -22.43
C ALA A 18 0.99 -15.60 -21.69
N ASP A 19 1.38 -14.86 -20.65
CA ASP A 19 2.67 -15.04 -19.96
C ASP A 19 2.54 -15.70 -18.58
N GLY A 20 1.34 -15.68 -17.97
CA GLY A 20 1.11 -16.20 -16.63
C GLY A 20 1.75 -15.36 -15.50
N PRO A 21 1.79 -15.90 -14.26
CA PRO A 21 2.33 -15.21 -13.10
C PRO A 21 3.87 -15.13 -13.11
N MET A 22 4.37 -13.93 -13.40
CA MET A 22 5.81 -13.60 -13.45
C MET A 22 6.40 -13.29 -12.05
N PRO A 23 7.74 -13.23 -11.89
CA PRO A 23 8.37 -12.94 -10.60
C PRO A 23 7.84 -11.67 -9.91
N GLN A 24 7.59 -10.59 -10.67
CA GLN A 24 7.04 -9.35 -10.14
C GLN A 24 5.58 -9.51 -9.67
N THR A 25 4.79 -10.37 -10.32
CA THR A 25 3.43 -10.70 -9.87
C THR A 25 3.48 -11.31 -8.47
N LYS A 26 4.41 -12.25 -8.26
CA LYS A 26 4.62 -12.92 -6.96
C LYS A 26 5.09 -11.92 -5.89
N GLU A 27 6.03 -11.04 -6.24
CA GLU A 27 6.50 -9.97 -5.36
C GLU A 27 5.38 -9.00 -4.98
N HIS A 28 4.53 -8.61 -5.93
CA HIS A 28 3.41 -7.70 -5.68
C HIS A 28 2.34 -8.32 -4.78
N ILE A 29 1.97 -9.59 -4.97
CA ILE A 29 1.03 -10.29 -4.09
C ILE A 29 1.58 -10.35 -2.66
N LEU A 30 2.86 -10.73 -2.54
CA LEU A 30 3.53 -10.79 -1.24
C LEU A 30 3.55 -9.42 -0.56
N LEU A 31 3.92 -8.36 -1.27
CA LEU A 31 3.94 -7.02 -0.71
C LEU A 31 2.53 -6.51 -0.38
N ALA A 32 1.52 -6.81 -1.20
CA ALA A 32 0.12 -6.49 -0.91
C ALA A 32 -0.35 -7.14 0.40
N LYS A 33 0.02 -8.41 0.64
CA LYS A 33 -0.25 -9.09 1.92
C LYS A 33 0.45 -8.38 3.09
N GLN A 34 1.73 -8.03 2.93
CA GLN A 34 2.51 -7.41 4.00
C GLN A 34 2.04 -5.99 4.36
N VAL A 35 1.58 -5.21 3.38
CA VAL A 35 1.00 -3.89 3.62
C VAL A 35 -0.48 -3.94 4.03
N GLY A 36 -1.06 -5.13 4.10
CA GLY A 36 -2.41 -5.35 4.62
C GLY A 36 -3.54 -5.05 3.63
N VAL A 37 -3.32 -5.18 2.32
CA VAL A 37 -4.41 -5.11 1.33
C VAL A 37 -5.37 -6.28 1.57
N PRO A 38 -6.64 -6.02 1.93
CA PRO A 38 -7.51 -7.08 2.42
C PRO A 38 -8.15 -7.91 1.29
N ASN A 39 -8.41 -7.30 0.13
CA ASN A 39 -9.13 -7.92 -0.98
C ASN A 39 -8.41 -7.67 -2.31
N ILE A 40 -8.36 -8.68 -3.16
CA ILE A 40 -7.77 -8.61 -4.50
C ILE A 40 -8.80 -9.11 -5.51
N VAL A 41 -8.92 -8.42 -6.65
CA VAL A 41 -9.60 -8.90 -7.85
C VAL A 41 -8.55 -9.08 -8.93
N VAL A 42 -8.62 -10.14 -9.73
CA VAL A 42 -7.64 -10.41 -10.78
C VAL A 42 -8.20 -10.05 -12.14
N PHE A 43 -7.37 -9.41 -12.97
CA PHE A 43 -7.64 -9.24 -14.39
C PHE A 43 -6.59 -9.97 -15.22
N LEU A 44 -7.01 -11.03 -15.94
CA LEU A 44 -6.18 -11.73 -16.92
C LEU A 44 -6.23 -10.94 -18.24
N ASN A 45 -5.26 -10.06 -18.42
CA ASN A 45 -5.16 -9.18 -19.56
C ASN A 45 -4.55 -9.89 -20.77
N LYS A 46 -4.71 -9.30 -21.96
CA LYS A 46 -4.24 -9.83 -23.24
C LYS A 46 -4.90 -11.15 -23.67
N GLU A 47 -6.18 -11.35 -23.32
CA GLU A 47 -6.98 -12.48 -23.83
C GLU A 47 -7.00 -12.51 -25.36
N ASP A 48 -6.86 -11.36 -26.04
CA ASP A 48 -6.76 -11.24 -27.49
C ASP A 48 -5.51 -11.90 -28.11
N GLN A 49 -4.49 -12.21 -27.30
CA GLN A 49 -3.25 -12.82 -27.76
C GLN A 49 -3.18 -14.32 -27.44
N VAL A 50 -4.27 -14.88 -26.89
CA VAL A 50 -4.35 -16.27 -26.45
C VAL A 50 -5.31 -17.02 -27.38
N ASP A 51 -4.75 -17.79 -28.32
CA ASP A 51 -5.53 -18.55 -29.29
C ASP A 51 -6.16 -19.83 -28.72
N ASP A 52 -5.69 -20.28 -27.55
CA ASP A 52 -6.11 -21.53 -26.89
C ASP A 52 -6.75 -21.27 -25.52
N LYS A 53 -8.00 -21.70 -25.36
CA LYS A 53 -8.73 -21.56 -24.10
C LYS A 53 -8.12 -22.39 -22.98
N GLU A 54 -7.52 -23.54 -23.28
CA GLU A 54 -6.88 -24.40 -22.28
C GLU A 54 -5.67 -23.68 -21.64
N LEU A 55 -4.94 -22.87 -22.41
CA LEU A 55 -3.83 -22.07 -21.88
C LEU A 55 -4.33 -21.01 -20.89
N LEU A 56 -5.45 -20.35 -21.19
CA LEU A 56 -6.02 -19.33 -20.32
C LEU A 56 -6.52 -19.94 -19.00
N GLU A 57 -7.16 -21.11 -19.06
CA GLU A 57 -7.59 -21.86 -17.88
C GLU A 57 -6.39 -22.31 -17.02
N LEU A 58 -5.29 -22.75 -17.65
CA LEU A 58 -4.05 -23.09 -16.96
C LEU A 58 -3.45 -21.88 -16.24
N VAL A 59 -3.39 -20.73 -16.91
CA VAL A 59 -2.89 -19.49 -16.31
C VAL A 59 -3.76 -19.05 -15.14
N GLU A 60 -5.09 -19.17 -15.26
CA GLU A 60 -6.00 -18.91 -14.15
C GLU A 60 -5.67 -19.78 -12.93
N LEU A 61 -5.48 -21.08 -13.14
CA LEU A 61 -5.13 -22.03 -12.08
C LEU A 61 -3.79 -21.68 -11.42
N GLU A 62 -2.74 -21.37 -12.19
CA GLU A 62 -1.44 -20.96 -11.65
C GLU A 62 -1.53 -19.66 -10.83
N VAL A 63 -2.41 -18.73 -11.22
CA VAL A 63 -2.65 -17.49 -10.46
C VAL A 63 -3.34 -17.80 -9.13
N ARG A 64 -4.35 -18.68 -9.13
CA ARG A 64 -5.03 -19.11 -7.89
C ARG A 64 -4.07 -19.78 -6.92
N GLU A 65 -3.27 -20.74 -7.39
CA GLU A 65 -2.25 -21.40 -6.57
C GLU A 65 -1.23 -20.39 -6.01
N THR A 66 -0.86 -19.39 -6.80
CA THR A 66 0.06 -18.33 -6.35
C THR A 66 -0.58 -17.47 -5.26
N LEU A 67 -1.87 -17.14 -5.38
CA LEU A 67 -2.62 -16.40 -4.36
C LEU A 67 -2.71 -17.20 -3.05
N ASP A 68 -3.06 -18.49 -3.13
CA ASP A 68 -3.14 -19.39 -1.98
C ASP A 68 -1.79 -19.51 -1.26
N LYS A 69 -0.70 -19.63 -2.02
CA LYS A 69 0.66 -19.68 -1.46
C LYS A 69 0.99 -18.45 -0.60
N TYR A 70 0.43 -17.28 -0.92
CA TYR A 70 0.62 -16.05 -0.17
C TYR A 70 -0.55 -15.72 0.76
N GLU A 71 -1.34 -16.73 1.13
CA GLU A 71 -2.44 -16.63 2.11
C GLU A 71 -3.57 -15.69 1.68
N PHE A 72 -3.84 -15.58 0.38
CA PHE A 72 -5.08 -15.03 -0.15
C PHE A 72 -6.03 -16.18 -0.54
N PRO A 73 -7.36 -16.01 -0.45
CA PRO A 73 -8.31 -17.07 -0.79
C PRO A 73 -8.43 -17.20 -2.31
N GLY A 74 -7.49 -17.91 -2.94
CA GLY A 74 -7.36 -18.03 -4.40
C GLY A 74 -8.64 -18.50 -5.07
N ASP A 75 -9.36 -19.46 -4.48
CA ASP A 75 -10.63 -19.99 -5.01
C ASP A 75 -11.81 -19.01 -4.94
N GLU A 76 -11.81 -18.07 -3.98
CA GLU A 76 -12.90 -17.10 -3.79
C GLU A 76 -12.69 -15.81 -4.58
N ILE A 77 -11.44 -15.50 -4.93
CA ILE A 77 -11.07 -14.27 -5.63
C ILE A 77 -11.68 -14.27 -7.04
N PRO A 78 -12.42 -13.21 -7.43
CA PRO A 78 -12.91 -13.06 -8.78
C PRO A 78 -11.77 -12.86 -9.77
N ILE A 79 -11.82 -13.59 -10.87
CA ILE A 79 -10.88 -13.47 -11.99
C ILE A 79 -11.70 -13.13 -13.23
N VAL A 80 -11.31 -12.07 -13.94
CA VAL A 80 -11.93 -11.65 -15.20
C VAL A 80 -10.86 -11.61 -16.29
N SER A 81 -11.13 -12.29 -17.40
CA SER A 81 -10.25 -12.26 -18.59
C SER A 81 -10.74 -11.22 -19.59
N GLY A 82 -9.79 -10.51 -20.21
CA GLY A 82 -10.11 -9.53 -21.24
C GLY A 82 -8.88 -8.93 -21.92
N SER A 83 -9.14 -7.93 -22.77
CA SER A 83 -8.11 -7.12 -23.41
C SER A 83 -8.29 -5.65 -23.05
N ALA A 84 -7.42 -5.13 -22.18
CA ALA A 84 -7.42 -3.71 -21.85
C ALA A 84 -7.09 -2.83 -23.07
N LEU A 85 -6.27 -3.34 -24.00
CA LEU A 85 -5.90 -2.60 -25.20
C LEU A 85 -7.10 -2.45 -26.15
N LEU A 86 -7.77 -3.55 -26.50
CA LEU A 86 -8.90 -3.50 -27.42
C LEU A 86 -10.10 -2.75 -26.83
N ALA A 87 -10.33 -2.87 -25.51
CA ALA A 87 -11.33 -2.07 -24.81
C ALA A 87 -11.03 -0.55 -24.91
N LEU A 88 -9.77 -0.17 -24.72
CA LEU A 88 -9.34 1.23 -24.85
C LEU A 88 -9.48 1.73 -26.28
N GLU A 89 -9.07 0.96 -27.28
CA GLU A 89 -9.19 1.31 -28.70
C GLU A 89 -10.67 1.51 -29.10
N ALA A 90 -11.57 0.64 -28.63
CA ALA A 90 -13.00 0.78 -28.85
C ALA A 90 -13.56 2.08 -28.24
N LEU A 91 -13.15 2.43 -27.02
CA LEU A 91 -13.55 3.68 -26.35
C LEU A 91 -12.95 4.94 -27.00
N ILE A 92 -11.76 4.85 -27.59
CA ILE A 92 -11.18 5.96 -28.37
C ILE A 92 -11.99 6.20 -29.64
N GLN A 93 -12.39 5.13 -30.34
CA GLN A 93 -13.21 5.23 -31.54
C GLN A 93 -14.63 5.72 -31.25
N ASN A 94 -15.23 5.21 -30.16
CA ASN A 94 -16.53 5.64 -29.69
C ASN A 94 -16.53 5.79 -28.15
N PRO A 95 -16.32 7.00 -27.61
CA PRO A 95 -16.30 7.25 -26.17
C PRO A 95 -17.65 7.02 -25.46
N LYS A 96 -18.72 6.84 -26.22
CA LYS A 96 -20.08 6.61 -25.70
C LYS A 96 -20.49 5.14 -25.78
N THR A 97 -19.55 4.24 -26.08
CA THR A 97 -19.82 2.80 -26.13
C THR A 97 -20.46 2.35 -24.81
N GLN A 98 -21.64 1.75 -24.91
CA GLN A 98 -22.40 1.25 -23.76
C GLN A 98 -22.20 -0.25 -23.55
N ARG A 99 -22.62 -0.74 -22.39
CA ARG A 99 -22.62 -2.18 -22.11
C ARG A 99 -23.44 -2.92 -23.17
N GLY A 100 -22.90 -4.01 -23.71
CA GLY A 100 -23.49 -4.84 -24.76
C GLY A 100 -23.13 -4.39 -26.19
N GLU A 101 -22.42 -3.28 -26.37
CA GLU A 101 -22.03 -2.77 -27.69
C GLU A 101 -20.64 -3.26 -28.15
N ASN A 102 -19.76 -3.65 -27.21
CA ASN A 102 -18.43 -4.16 -27.51
C ASN A 102 -17.97 -5.16 -26.45
N GLU A 103 -17.53 -6.34 -26.91
CA GLU A 103 -17.14 -7.45 -26.02
C GLU A 103 -16.00 -7.09 -25.04
N TRP A 104 -15.02 -6.30 -25.49
CA TRP A 104 -13.85 -5.94 -24.69
C TRP A 104 -14.19 -4.87 -23.65
N VAL A 105 -15.04 -3.90 -24.03
CA VAL A 105 -15.59 -2.93 -23.09
C VAL A 105 -16.44 -3.65 -22.03
N ASP A 106 -17.23 -4.64 -22.43
CA ASP A 106 -18.03 -5.43 -21.51
C ASP A 106 -17.16 -6.19 -20.50
N LYS A 107 -16.02 -6.78 -20.90
CA LYS A 107 -15.09 -7.40 -19.94
C LYS A 107 -14.55 -6.41 -18.90
N ILE A 108 -14.31 -5.15 -19.27
CA ILE A 108 -13.87 -4.11 -18.31
C ILE A 108 -15.02 -3.73 -17.37
N LEU A 109 -16.24 -3.63 -17.87
CA LEU A 109 -17.42 -3.37 -17.05
C LEU A 109 -17.71 -4.53 -16.08
N ASP A 110 -17.54 -5.77 -16.54
CA ASP A 110 -17.65 -6.97 -15.70
C ASP A 110 -16.57 -7.00 -14.61
N LEU A 111 -15.33 -6.61 -14.94
CA LEU A 111 -14.26 -6.41 -13.93
C LEU A 111 -14.68 -5.40 -12.86
N MET A 112 -15.27 -4.27 -13.26
CA MET A 112 -15.75 -3.27 -12.32
C MET A 112 -16.92 -3.79 -11.46
N ASP A 113 -17.83 -4.58 -12.02
CA ASP A 113 -18.90 -5.23 -11.24
C ASP A 113 -18.33 -6.21 -10.21
N LYS A 114 -17.26 -6.94 -10.55
CA LYS A 114 -16.55 -7.81 -9.60
C LYS A 114 -15.87 -7.01 -8.51
N VAL A 115 -15.26 -5.87 -8.84
CA VAL A 115 -14.70 -4.95 -7.85
C VAL A 115 -15.79 -4.45 -6.89
N ASP A 116 -16.91 -3.96 -7.41
CA ASP A 116 -18.02 -3.43 -6.61
C ASP A 116 -18.67 -4.48 -5.70
N SER A 117 -18.74 -5.74 -6.16
CA SER A 117 -19.38 -6.82 -5.41
C SER A 117 -18.43 -7.54 -4.43
N TYR A 118 -17.14 -7.63 -4.75
CA TYR A 118 -16.17 -8.40 -3.97
C TYR A 118 -15.37 -7.55 -2.98
N ILE A 119 -15.03 -6.31 -3.33
CA ILE A 119 -14.27 -5.43 -2.45
C ILE A 119 -15.28 -4.69 -1.55
N PRO A 120 -15.44 -5.07 -0.27
CA PRO A 120 -16.38 -4.40 0.61
C PRO A 120 -15.99 -2.94 0.76
N THR A 121 -16.99 -2.08 0.84
CA THR A 121 -16.74 -0.69 1.25
C THR A 121 -16.14 -0.71 2.65
N PRO A 122 -14.90 -0.24 2.84
CA PRO A 122 -14.25 -0.28 4.13
C PRO A 122 -15.04 0.57 5.13
N GLN A 123 -15.17 0.08 6.36
CA GLN A 123 -15.76 0.87 7.42
C GLN A 123 -14.82 2.05 7.71
N ARG A 124 -15.24 3.25 7.35
CA ARG A 124 -14.49 4.47 7.60
C ARG A 124 -14.38 4.68 9.11
N GLU A 125 -13.16 4.78 9.63
CA GLU A 125 -12.90 4.95 11.06
C GLU A 125 -13.12 6.40 11.52
N THR A 126 -14.31 6.96 11.27
CA THR A 126 -14.64 8.38 11.51
C THR A 126 -14.66 8.75 12.99
N ASP A 127 -14.93 7.79 13.88
CA ASP A 127 -15.03 8.02 15.33
C ASP A 127 -13.66 8.07 16.02
N LYS A 128 -12.57 7.71 15.31
CA LYS A 128 -11.22 7.76 15.86
C LYS A 128 -10.60 9.17 15.75
N PRO A 129 -9.54 9.46 16.52
CA PRO A 129 -8.81 10.71 16.35
C PRO A 129 -8.25 10.89 14.95
N PHE A 130 -8.41 12.10 14.39
CA PHE A 130 -7.93 12.46 13.06
C PHE A 130 -6.47 12.12 12.84
N LEU A 131 -6.17 11.48 11.70
CA LEU A 131 -4.83 11.23 11.21
C LEU A 131 -4.81 11.26 9.68
N LEU A 132 -3.89 12.04 9.11
CA LEU A 132 -3.59 12.09 7.68
C LEU A 132 -2.08 11.90 7.49
N ALA A 133 -1.70 10.97 6.61
CA ALA A 133 -0.31 10.77 6.22
C ALA A 133 0.06 11.74 5.11
N VAL A 134 1.10 12.56 5.30
CA VAL A 134 1.49 13.57 4.31
C VAL A 134 2.24 12.91 3.15
N GLU A 135 1.72 13.07 1.94
CA GLU A 135 2.27 12.53 0.70
C GLU A 135 3.06 13.58 -0.07
N ASP A 136 2.57 14.82 -0.12
CA ASP A 136 3.23 15.95 -0.76
C ASP A 136 2.91 17.27 -0.07
N VAL A 137 3.77 18.27 -0.29
CA VAL A 137 3.67 19.60 0.30
C VAL A 137 3.84 20.68 -0.77
N LEU A 138 2.77 21.44 -0.96
CA LEU A 138 2.69 22.54 -1.90
C LEU A 138 2.69 23.88 -1.14
N SER A 139 3.24 24.91 -1.77
CA SER A 139 3.14 26.28 -1.28
C SER A 139 2.33 27.08 -2.28
N ILE A 140 1.18 27.58 -1.87
CA ILE A 140 0.33 28.41 -2.71
C ILE A 140 0.55 29.87 -2.33
N THR A 141 1.11 30.65 -3.27
CA THR A 141 1.35 32.08 -3.10
C THR A 141 0.08 32.79 -2.63
N GLY A 142 0.17 33.49 -1.49
CA GLY A 142 -0.95 34.24 -0.91
C GLY A 142 -1.98 33.41 -0.13
N ARG A 143 -1.95 32.07 -0.17
CA ARG A 143 -2.84 31.21 0.63
C ARG A 143 -2.13 30.51 1.79
N GLY A 144 -0.90 30.04 1.58
CA GLY A 144 -0.10 29.34 2.60
C GLY A 144 0.40 27.97 2.13
N THR A 145 0.69 27.10 3.10
CA THR A 145 1.22 25.74 2.86
C THR A 145 0.07 24.75 2.79
N VAL A 146 0.05 23.90 1.76
CA VAL A 146 -0.92 22.82 1.59
C VAL A 146 -0.21 21.49 1.74
N ALA A 147 -0.68 20.64 2.65
CA ALA A 147 -0.29 19.25 2.75
C ALA A 147 -1.33 18.37 2.08
N THR A 148 -0.93 17.48 1.19
CA THR A 148 -1.84 16.53 0.54
C THR A 148 -1.63 15.13 1.09
N GLY A 149 -2.70 14.37 1.20
CA GLY A 149 -2.64 12.94 1.47
C GLY A 149 -4.01 12.33 1.74
N ARG A 150 -4.02 11.01 1.94
CA ARG A 150 -5.21 10.27 2.36
C ARG A 150 -5.45 10.41 3.87
N VAL A 151 -6.68 10.72 4.27
CA VAL A 151 -7.11 10.63 5.68
C VAL A 151 -7.20 9.16 6.05
N GLU A 152 -6.38 8.70 7.01
CA GLU A 152 -6.40 7.31 7.47
C GLU A 152 -7.58 7.04 8.41
N ARG A 153 -7.86 8.00 9.30
CA ARG A 153 -8.92 7.88 10.31
C ARG A 153 -9.40 9.24 10.81
N GLY A 154 -10.58 9.24 11.41
CA GLY A 154 -11.21 10.40 12.01
C GLY A 154 -11.83 11.37 11.01
N VAL A 155 -12.22 12.53 11.53
CA VAL A 155 -12.79 13.65 10.80
C VAL A 155 -12.02 14.91 11.17
N LEU A 156 -11.84 15.82 10.21
CA LEU A 156 -11.24 17.14 10.41
C LEU A 156 -12.11 18.20 9.76
N LYS A 157 -12.35 19.30 10.47
CA LYS A 157 -13.12 20.45 9.96
C LYS A 157 -12.24 21.67 9.77
N VAL A 158 -12.66 22.56 8.86
CA VAL A 158 -12.03 23.87 8.71
C VAL A 158 -12.14 24.65 10.03
N GLY A 159 -11.03 25.25 10.46
CA GLY A 159 -10.92 26.00 11.71
C GLY A 159 -10.34 25.20 12.88
N GLU A 160 -10.23 23.88 12.77
CA GLU A 160 -9.65 23.03 13.81
C GLU A 160 -8.11 23.09 13.84
N ASN A 161 -7.56 22.77 15.01
CA ASN A 161 -6.11 22.66 15.21
C ASN A 161 -5.64 21.23 14.94
N VAL A 162 -4.49 21.10 14.30
CA VAL A 162 -3.77 19.84 14.07
C VAL A 162 -2.32 19.97 14.51
N GLU A 163 -1.68 18.84 14.80
CA GLU A 163 -0.24 18.75 14.99
C GLU A 163 0.42 18.15 13.75
N VAL A 164 1.51 18.78 13.31
CA VAL A 164 2.44 18.22 12.32
C VAL A 164 3.48 17.41 13.09
N VAL A 165 3.51 16.09 12.90
CA VAL A 165 4.30 15.16 13.72
C VAL A 165 5.21 14.28 12.86
N GLY A 166 6.42 14.00 13.36
CA GLY A 166 7.42 13.12 12.73
C GLY A 166 8.55 13.91 12.07
N LEU A 167 9.74 13.31 11.94
CA LEU A 167 10.96 13.86 11.30
C LEU A 167 11.58 15.15 11.90
N LYS A 168 10.76 16.05 12.44
CA LYS A 168 11.13 17.34 13.05
C LYS A 168 10.33 17.53 14.35
N ASP A 169 10.61 18.64 15.05
CA ASP A 169 9.84 19.03 16.23
C ASP A 169 8.35 19.19 15.89
N THR A 170 7.50 18.70 16.78
CA THR A 170 6.06 18.77 16.61
C THR A 170 5.58 20.22 16.67
N LYS A 171 4.73 20.61 15.71
CA LYS A 171 4.15 21.96 15.64
C LYS A 171 2.65 21.92 15.50
N THR A 172 1.97 22.82 16.19
CA THR A 172 0.54 23.05 16.00
C THR A 172 0.30 23.96 14.79
N ALA A 173 -0.70 23.61 13.99
CA ALA A 173 -1.19 24.38 12.85
C ALA A 173 -2.70 24.52 12.93
N VAL A 174 -3.24 25.58 12.29
CA VAL A 174 -4.69 25.77 12.13
C VAL A 174 -5.07 25.41 10.71
N VAL A 175 -6.12 24.61 10.55
CA VAL A 175 -6.67 24.24 9.24
C VAL A 175 -7.54 25.39 8.73
N THR A 176 -7.16 25.98 7.60
CA THR A 176 -7.86 27.14 7.02
C THR A 176 -8.61 26.83 5.74
N GLY A 177 -8.48 25.60 5.22
CA GLY A 177 -9.22 25.15 4.06
C GLY A 177 -8.95 23.67 3.77
N LEU A 178 -9.96 23.02 3.19
CA LEU A 178 -9.90 21.64 2.73
C LEU A 178 -10.35 21.61 1.26
N GLU A 179 -9.62 20.87 0.43
CA GLU A 179 -9.92 20.78 -1.01
C GLU A 179 -9.71 19.35 -1.53
N MET A 180 -10.67 18.85 -2.31
CA MET A 180 -10.59 17.55 -2.99
C MET A 180 -11.03 17.74 -4.44
N PHE A 181 -10.19 17.38 -5.42
CA PHE A 181 -10.50 17.45 -6.86
C PHE A 181 -11.14 18.80 -7.31
N LYS A 182 -10.55 19.94 -6.91
CA LYS A 182 -11.03 21.30 -7.20
C LYS A 182 -12.38 21.66 -6.53
N LYS A 183 -12.81 20.89 -5.54
CA LYS A 183 -13.98 21.20 -4.70
C LYS A 183 -13.53 21.58 -3.30
N THR A 184 -14.01 22.70 -2.81
CA THR A 184 -13.82 23.11 -1.42
C THR A 184 -14.73 22.28 -0.51
N LEU A 185 -14.20 21.87 0.64
CA LEU A 185 -14.91 21.09 1.64
C LEU A 185 -14.94 21.85 2.96
N ASP A 186 -16.03 21.69 3.73
CA ASP A 186 -16.13 22.17 5.11
C ASP A 186 -15.52 21.17 6.10
N GLU A 187 -15.55 19.88 5.75
CA GLU A 187 -14.97 18.77 6.52
C GLU A 187 -14.40 17.68 5.60
N THR A 188 -13.46 16.90 6.12
CA THR A 188 -12.87 15.73 5.46
C THR A 188 -12.90 14.55 6.43
N MET A 189 -13.01 13.33 5.92
CA MET A 189 -13.13 12.12 6.73
C MET A 189 -12.24 10.98 6.24
N ALA A 190 -12.09 9.94 7.06
CA ALA A 190 -11.34 8.74 6.71
C ALA A 190 -11.68 8.21 5.30
N GLY A 191 -10.65 7.95 4.49
CA GLY A 191 -10.75 7.53 3.09
C GLY A 191 -10.62 8.66 2.06
N ASP A 192 -10.78 9.91 2.47
CA ASP A 192 -10.71 11.07 1.56
C ASP A 192 -9.25 11.41 1.19
N ASN A 193 -8.99 11.62 -0.10
CA ASN A 193 -7.74 12.20 -0.60
C ASN A 193 -7.89 13.73 -0.65
N VAL A 194 -7.23 14.46 0.25
CA VAL A 194 -7.51 15.88 0.49
C VAL A 194 -6.23 16.72 0.52
N GLY A 195 -6.32 17.95 0.04
CA GLY A 195 -5.37 19.02 0.31
C GLY A 195 -5.82 19.82 1.53
N VAL A 196 -4.98 19.86 2.56
CA VAL A 196 -5.21 20.58 3.81
C VAL A 196 -4.37 21.86 3.80
N LEU A 197 -5.03 23.02 3.76
CA LEU A 197 -4.36 24.32 3.86
C LEU A 197 -4.09 24.64 5.33
N LEU A 198 -2.82 24.87 5.66
CA LEU A 198 -2.33 25.08 7.01
C LEU A 198 -1.84 26.51 7.22
N ARG A 199 -2.27 27.10 8.34
CA ARG A 199 -1.72 28.36 8.86
C ARG A 199 -0.80 28.08 10.05
N GLY A 200 0.31 28.81 10.10
CA GLY A 200 1.32 28.70 11.16
C GLY A 200 2.49 27.77 10.82
N VAL A 201 2.47 27.15 9.64
CA VAL A 201 3.53 26.23 9.18
C VAL A 201 3.98 26.63 7.77
N GLN A 202 5.29 26.75 7.59
CA GLN A 202 5.94 26.99 6.30
C GLN A 202 6.28 25.66 5.61
N LYS A 203 6.40 25.68 4.28
CA LYS A 203 6.78 24.50 3.48
C LYS A 203 8.05 23.78 3.96
N LYS A 204 9.03 24.48 4.55
CA LYS A 204 10.26 23.85 5.07
C LYS A 204 10.06 23.06 6.38
N GLU A 205 8.94 23.30 7.06
CA GLU A 205 8.62 22.77 8.39
C GLU A 205 7.70 21.55 8.32
N ILE A 206 7.22 21.20 7.12
CA ILE A 206 6.40 20.04 6.85
C ILE A 206 6.89 19.38 5.57
N GLU A 207 7.01 18.06 5.58
CA GLU A 207 7.47 17.27 4.43
C GLU A 207 6.76 15.93 4.36
N ARG A 208 6.91 15.24 3.23
CA ARG A 208 6.44 13.87 3.05
C ARG A 208 7.01 12.96 4.14
N GLY A 209 6.20 12.07 4.66
CA GLY A 209 6.55 11.18 5.78
C GLY A 209 6.21 11.75 7.16
N MET A 210 5.82 13.02 7.25
CA MET A 210 5.15 13.53 8.45
C MET A 210 3.66 13.16 8.43
N VAL A 211 2.99 13.35 9.56
CA VAL A 211 1.54 13.17 9.68
C VAL A 211 0.88 14.45 10.22
N LEU A 212 -0.35 14.70 9.80
CA LEU A 212 -1.25 15.62 10.49
C LEU A 212 -2.13 14.82 11.44
N ALA A 213 -2.08 15.14 12.72
CA ALA A 213 -2.83 14.40 13.74
C ALA A 213 -3.68 15.35 14.60
N LYS A 214 -4.75 14.82 15.19
CA LYS A 214 -5.43 15.51 16.30
C LYS A 214 -4.41 15.76 17.42
N PRO A 215 -4.35 16.98 18.02
CA PRO A 215 -3.34 17.30 19.01
C PRO A 215 -3.26 16.31 20.17
N GLY A 216 -2.05 15.88 20.53
CA GLY A 216 -1.79 14.95 21.63
C GLY A 216 -2.16 13.49 21.37
N THR A 217 -2.54 13.12 20.14
CA THR A 217 -3.00 11.75 19.82
C THR A 217 -1.95 10.88 19.16
N ILE A 218 -0.82 11.45 18.77
CA ILE A 218 0.34 10.72 18.25
C ILE A 218 1.62 11.38 18.75
N THR A 219 2.60 10.56 19.14
CA THR A 219 3.94 11.02 19.54
C THR A 219 4.98 10.38 18.63
N PRO A 220 6.01 11.12 18.18
CA PRO A 220 7.06 10.54 17.36
C PRO A 220 7.96 9.65 18.23
N HIS A 221 8.42 8.53 17.65
CA HIS A 221 9.32 7.58 18.31
C HIS A 221 10.48 7.23 17.40
N THR A 222 11.67 7.05 17.97
CA THR A 222 12.88 6.61 17.24
C THR A 222 13.26 5.16 17.53
N LYS A 223 12.72 4.59 18.62
CA LYS A 223 12.97 3.21 19.02
C LYS A 223 11.67 2.41 19.05
N PHE A 224 11.69 1.22 18.45
CA PHE A 224 10.56 0.31 18.46
C PHE A 224 11.02 -1.15 18.41
N GLU A 225 10.11 -2.04 18.80
CA GLU A 225 10.24 -3.49 18.62
C GLU A 225 9.24 -3.94 17.56
N SER A 226 9.65 -4.86 16.69
CA SER A 226 8.79 -5.39 15.65
C SER A 226 9.07 -6.87 15.39
N GLN A 227 8.03 -7.58 14.95
CA GLN A 227 8.18 -8.92 14.40
C GLN A 227 8.29 -8.79 12.88
N VAL A 228 9.31 -9.40 12.29
CA VAL A 228 9.54 -9.35 10.85
C VAL A 228 9.80 -10.73 10.28
N TYR A 229 9.42 -10.91 9.03
CA TYR A 229 9.83 -12.03 8.19
C TYR A 229 10.91 -11.56 7.22
N ILE A 230 12.02 -12.30 7.13
CA ILE A 230 13.12 -11.95 6.25
C ILE A 230 12.92 -12.64 4.90
N LEU A 231 12.65 -11.87 3.85
CA LEU A 231 12.40 -12.40 2.51
C LEU A 231 13.57 -13.23 1.97
N THR A 232 13.25 -14.41 1.43
CA THR A 232 14.18 -15.28 0.70
C THR A 232 14.51 -14.73 -0.68
N LYS A 233 15.57 -15.24 -1.32
CA LYS A 233 15.92 -14.86 -2.70
C LYS A 233 14.76 -15.12 -3.67
N GLU A 234 14.08 -16.25 -3.50
CA GLU A 234 12.96 -16.66 -4.35
C GLU A 234 11.75 -15.72 -4.23
N GLU A 235 11.67 -14.97 -3.13
CA GLU A 235 10.63 -13.95 -2.85
C GLU A 235 11.12 -12.52 -3.16
N GLY A 236 12.26 -12.35 -3.83
CA GLY A 236 12.84 -11.05 -4.15
C GLY A 236 13.69 -10.43 -3.03
N GLY A 237 13.95 -11.18 -1.96
CA GLY A 237 14.75 -10.77 -0.82
C GLY A 237 16.25 -10.97 -0.99
N ARG A 238 16.93 -11.25 0.12
CA ARG A 238 18.41 -11.32 0.16
C ARG A 238 18.91 -12.75 -0.04
N HIS A 239 20.13 -12.86 -0.57
CA HIS A 239 20.90 -14.11 -0.56
C HIS A 239 21.60 -14.35 0.77
N SER A 240 22.10 -13.28 1.40
CA SER A 240 22.97 -13.34 2.57
C SER A 240 22.24 -12.87 3.82
N ALA A 241 22.66 -13.45 4.95
CA ALA A 241 22.24 -13.04 6.28
C ALA A 241 22.58 -11.58 6.57
N PHE A 242 21.90 -11.01 7.56
CA PHE A 242 22.36 -9.78 8.20
C PHE A 242 22.64 -9.99 9.69
N LEU A 243 23.47 -9.10 10.23
CA LEU A 243 23.93 -9.09 11.61
C LEU A 243 23.31 -7.91 12.37
N VAL A 244 23.42 -7.94 13.69
CA VAL A 244 23.19 -6.75 14.52
C VAL A 244 24.07 -5.60 14.01
N GLY A 245 23.47 -4.42 13.88
CA GLY A 245 24.08 -3.23 13.29
C GLY A 245 23.68 -2.98 11.84
N TYR A 246 22.93 -3.88 11.19
CA TYR A 246 22.37 -3.64 9.86
C TYR A 246 21.49 -2.39 9.83
N GLN A 247 21.62 -1.57 8.78
CA GLN A 247 20.92 -0.29 8.62
C GLN A 247 20.03 -0.26 7.37
N PRO A 248 18.88 -0.95 7.35
CA PRO A 248 17.94 -0.88 6.24
C PRO A 248 17.10 0.40 6.24
N GLN A 249 16.43 0.66 5.12
CA GLN A 249 15.32 1.62 5.04
C GLN A 249 14.04 0.98 5.57
N PHE A 250 13.34 1.69 6.46
CA PHE A 250 12.02 1.33 6.96
C PHE A 250 10.98 2.22 6.30
N TYR A 251 9.91 1.61 5.81
CA TYR A 251 8.78 2.30 5.20
C TYR A 251 7.59 2.23 6.15
N VAL A 252 7.13 3.39 6.64
CA VAL A 252 5.98 3.50 7.53
C VAL A 252 5.04 4.56 6.97
N ARG A 253 3.89 4.14 6.44
CA ARG A 253 2.97 5.00 5.67
C ARG A 253 3.68 5.65 4.50
N THR A 254 3.79 6.98 4.49
CA THR A 254 4.48 7.77 3.47
C THR A 254 5.94 8.06 3.83
N THR A 255 6.37 7.65 5.03
CA THR A 255 7.72 7.86 5.58
C THR A 255 8.65 6.76 5.12
N ASP A 256 9.83 7.16 4.67
CA ASP A 256 11.00 6.30 4.49
C ASP A 256 12.13 6.79 5.39
N VAL A 257 12.68 5.91 6.22
CA VAL A 257 13.70 6.29 7.20
C VAL A 257 14.71 5.18 7.46
N THR A 258 15.99 5.54 7.54
CA THR A 258 17.06 4.57 7.86
C THR A 258 16.99 4.17 9.33
N GLY A 259 16.79 2.90 9.64
CA GLY A 259 16.83 2.41 11.03
C GLY A 259 17.99 1.47 11.24
N LYS A 260 18.60 1.46 12.43
CA LYS A 260 19.65 0.51 12.82
C LYS A 260 19.03 -0.63 13.63
N VAL A 261 19.23 -1.86 13.18
CA VAL A 261 18.89 -3.07 13.95
C VAL A 261 19.89 -3.18 15.10
N THR A 262 19.42 -2.98 16.33
CA THR A 262 20.26 -2.96 17.54
C THR A 262 20.30 -4.30 18.29
N ASP A 263 19.24 -5.09 18.17
CA ASP A 263 19.20 -6.47 18.65
C ASP A 263 18.09 -7.23 17.91
N PHE A 264 18.13 -8.56 17.96
CA PHE A 264 17.00 -9.41 17.57
C PHE A 264 17.05 -10.78 18.26
N SER A 265 15.89 -11.45 18.28
CA SER A 265 15.70 -12.84 18.67
C SER A 265 14.93 -13.60 17.60
N HIS A 266 15.16 -14.90 17.50
CA HIS A 266 14.46 -15.76 16.55
C HIS A 266 13.12 -16.21 17.13
N ILE A 267 12.05 -15.99 16.38
CA ILE A 267 10.72 -16.56 16.67
C ILE A 267 10.62 -17.92 15.97
N GLN A 268 11.07 -17.98 14.71
CA GLN A 268 11.09 -19.20 13.91
C GLN A 268 12.29 -19.16 12.97
N MET A 269 13.14 -20.19 13.02
CA MET A 269 14.27 -20.37 12.10
C MET A 269 13.85 -21.26 10.93
N ARG A 270 14.23 -20.89 9.70
CA ARG A 270 14.03 -21.77 8.53
C ARG A 270 14.85 -23.06 8.63
N ASN A 271 16.09 -22.94 9.11
CA ASN A 271 17.02 -24.06 9.31
C ASN A 271 17.54 -24.04 10.75
N PRO A 272 16.83 -24.65 11.72
CA PRO A 272 17.30 -24.72 13.10
C PRO A 272 18.61 -25.53 13.14
N SER A 273 19.71 -24.86 13.47
CA SER A 273 21.04 -25.48 13.60
C SER A 273 21.39 -25.58 15.08
N SER A 274 21.56 -26.79 15.60
CA SER A 274 21.85 -27.07 17.02
C SER A 274 23.21 -26.60 17.54
N VAL A 275 23.99 -25.86 16.74
CA VAL A 275 25.41 -25.55 16.98
C VAL A 275 25.66 -24.05 17.21
N ALA A 276 24.63 -23.19 17.12
CA ALA A 276 24.80 -21.74 17.09
C ALA A 276 24.56 -21.02 18.43
N GLU A 277 24.28 -21.73 19.53
CA GLU A 277 23.64 -21.12 20.71
C GLU A 277 24.55 -20.45 21.75
N GLU A 278 25.88 -20.60 21.74
CA GLU A 278 26.70 -19.99 22.82
C GLU A 278 27.82 -19.02 22.40
N ASN A 279 28.33 -19.05 21.15
CA ASN A 279 29.50 -18.21 20.78
C ASN A 279 29.49 -17.65 19.35
N SER A 280 28.35 -17.68 18.64
CA SER A 280 28.25 -17.09 17.30
C SER A 280 27.59 -15.71 17.33
N ASN A 281 28.08 -14.79 16.50
CA ASN A 281 27.38 -13.52 16.29
C ASN A 281 25.95 -13.84 15.80
N LYS A 282 24.93 -13.31 16.48
CA LYS A 282 23.53 -13.48 16.07
C LYS A 282 23.36 -13.05 14.61
N MET A 283 22.93 -13.98 13.75
CA MET A 283 22.62 -13.76 12.34
C MET A 283 21.14 -14.05 12.07
N ALA A 284 20.53 -13.25 11.20
CA ALA A 284 19.19 -13.48 10.67
C ALA A 284 19.30 -13.93 9.21
N MET A 285 18.82 -15.13 8.90
CA MET A 285 18.86 -15.72 7.56
C MET A 285 17.59 -15.38 6.79
N PRO A 286 17.67 -15.29 5.45
CA PRO A 286 16.48 -15.27 4.60
C PRO A 286 15.57 -16.49 4.86
N GLY A 287 14.31 -16.23 5.19
CA GLY A 287 13.28 -17.18 5.59
C GLY A 287 12.99 -17.23 7.09
N ASP A 288 13.78 -16.55 7.92
CA ASP A 288 13.56 -16.51 9.37
C ASP A 288 12.43 -15.52 9.73
N ARG A 289 11.71 -15.81 10.82
CA ARG A 289 10.87 -14.86 11.53
C ARG A 289 11.59 -14.43 12.81
N ILE A 290 11.84 -13.15 12.96
CA ILE A 290 12.57 -12.59 14.11
C ILE A 290 11.76 -11.50 14.80
N SER A 291 12.01 -11.32 16.10
CA SER A 291 11.66 -10.09 16.82
C SER A 291 12.89 -9.20 16.83
N MET A 292 12.81 -7.98 16.27
CA MET A 292 13.94 -7.05 16.21
C MET A 292 13.68 -5.77 16.99
N VAL A 293 14.76 -5.18 17.50
CA VAL A 293 14.77 -3.86 18.13
C VAL A 293 15.48 -2.88 17.20
N VAL A 294 14.77 -1.86 16.76
CA VAL A 294 15.27 -0.85 15.83
C VAL A 294 15.46 0.48 16.54
N ASN A 295 16.53 1.18 16.20
CA ASN A 295 16.77 2.56 16.61
C ASN A 295 17.07 3.43 15.39
N ASN A 296 16.36 4.54 15.25
CA ASN A 296 16.55 5.56 14.21
C ASN A 296 17.43 6.71 14.72
#